data_AF-A0A397HU61-F1
#
_entry.id   AF-A0A397HU61-F1
#
_cell.length_a   1.000
_cell.length_b   1.000
_cell.length_c   1.000
_cell.angle_alpha   90.00
_cell.angle_beta   90.00
_cell.angle_gamma   90.00
#
_symmetry.space_group_name_H-M   'P 1'
#
loop_
_entity.id
_entity.type
_entity.pdbx_description
1 polymer ?
#
loop_
_entity_poly.entity_id
_entity_poly.type
_entity_poly.pdbx_seq_one_letter_code
_entity_poly.pdbx_strand_id
1 'polypeptide(L)' 'MTDMTDIPSATLPTHKVYKYKQNSQFLDPCQEQTLASMKCLEENNFAKHKCQAYFLNFKECKKKWTVERREMRKKGLL' A
#
# COMPACT_ATOMS: atom_id res chain seq x y z
N MET A 1 0.22 16.51 22.45
CA MET A 1 1.37 16.71 21.54
C MET A 1 1.68 15.41 20.78
N THR A 2 0.70 14.85 20.07
CA THR A 2 0.92 13.82 19.05
C THR A 2 -0.02 14.18 17.92
N ASP A 3 0.53 14.88 16.94
CA ASP A 3 -0.20 15.28 15.74
C ASP A 3 -0.60 14.01 14.99
N MET A 4 -1.87 13.88 14.60
CA MET A 4 -2.40 12.67 13.93
C MET A 4 -1.82 12.46 12.53
N THR A 5 -0.97 13.39 12.07
CA THR A 5 -0.27 13.38 10.79
C THR A 5 1.01 12.53 10.79
N ASP A 6 1.53 12.16 11.96
CA ASP A 6 2.79 11.39 12.09
C ASP A 6 2.60 9.89 12.38
N ILE A 7 1.37 9.38 12.41
CA ILE A 7 1.16 7.93 12.56
C ILE A 7 1.43 7.28 11.19
N PRO A 8 2.51 6.49 11.04
CA PRO A 8 2.76 5.82 9.78
C PRO A 8 1.55 4.92 9.48
N SER A 9 1.09 4.98 8.23
CA SER A 9 -0.04 4.20 7.71
C SER A 9 0.04 2.69 8.02
N ALA A 10 1.19 2.21 8.48
CA ALA A 10 1.48 0.85 8.92
C ALA A 10 0.72 0.39 10.17
N THR A 11 0.26 1.29 11.06
CA THR A 11 -0.32 0.89 12.36
C THR A 11 -1.86 0.90 12.41
N LEU A 12 -2.54 1.49 11.41
CA LEU A 12 -4.00 1.61 11.39
C LEU A 12 -4.65 0.57 10.46
N PRO A 13 -5.78 -0.04 10.87
CA PRO A 13 -6.60 -0.84 9.98
C PRO A 13 -7.02 -0.01 8.76
N THR A 14 -6.88 -0.58 7.56
CA THR A 14 -7.07 0.12 6.28
C THR A 14 -8.44 0.82 6.13
N HIS A 15 -9.51 0.30 6.74
CA HIS A 15 -10.83 0.95 6.73
C HIS A 15 -10.85 2.30 7.47
N LYS A 16 -10.12 2.42 8.59
CA LYS A 16 -10.05 3.68 9.36
C LYS A 16 -9.30 4.72 8.56
N VAL A 17 -8.17 4.33 7.97
CA VAL A 17 -7.38 5.23 7.12
C VAL A 17 -8.25 5.75 5.98
N TYR A 18 -9.00 4.88 5.31
CA TYR A 18 -9.88 5.30 4.21
C TYR A 18 -10.97 6.28 4.67
N LYS A 19 -11.60 6.05 5.83
CA LYS A 19 -12.68 6.89 6.37
C LYS A 19 -12.22 8.28 6.80
N TYR A 20 -11.00 8.40 7.33
CA TYR A 20 -10.49 9.64 7.93
C TYR A 20 -9.42 10.35 7.09
N LYS A 21 -9.02 9.76 5.96
CA LYS A 21 -8.11 10.36 4.99
C LYS A 21 -8.69 11.66 4.43
N GLN A 22 -7.86 12.69 4.34
CA GLN A 22 -8.22 13.96 3.71
C GLN A 22 -8.55 13.76 2.21
N ASN A 23 -9.53 14.51 1.69
CA ASN A 23 -10.04 14.31 0.32
C ASN A 23 -8.94 14.35 -0.75
N SER A 24 -7.89 15.16 -0.55
CA SER A 24 -6.75 15.32 -1.47
C SER A 24 -5.60 14.33 -1.27
N GLN A 25 -5.53 13.62 -0.15
CA GLN A 25 -4.41 12.71 0.13
C GLN A 25 -4.46 11.53 -0.84
N PHE A 26 -3.34 10.88 -1.14
CA PHE A 26 -3.34 9.58 -1.83
C PHE A 26 -2.99 8.49 -0.82
N LEU A 27 -3.69 7.36 -0.87
CA LEU A 27 -3.38 6.20 -0.03
C LEU A 27 -2.85 5.08 -0.91
N ASP A 28 -1.57 4.76 -0.76
CA ASP A 28 -0.98 3.56 -1.34
C ASP A 28 -0.85 2.46 -0.28
N PRO A 29 -1.76 1.47 -0.25
CA PRO A 29 -1.71 0.37 0.71
C PRO A 29 -0.54 -0.60 0.45
N CYS A 30 0.16 -0.47 -0.67
CA CYS A 30 1.30 -1.32 -1.05
C CYS A 30 2.61 -0.52 -1.14
N GLN A 31 2.71 0.60 -0.41
CA GLN A 31 3.86 1.50 -0.46
C GLN A 31 5.18 0.78 -0.15
N GLU A 32 5.19 -0.13 0.83
CA GLU A 32 6.38 -0.91 1.18
C GLU A 32 6.87 -1.77 0.01
N GLN A 33 5.96 -2.48 -0.66
CA GLN A 33 6.31 -3.33 -1.80
C GLN A 33 6.70 -2.49 -3.02
N THR A 34 6.09 -1.31 -3.19
CA THR A 34 6.52 -0.32 -4.20
C THR A 34 7.97 0.07 -3.96
N LEU A 35 8.31 0.54 -2.75
CA LEU A 35 9.68 0.94 -2.39
C LEU A 35 10.68 -0.21 -2.54
N ALA A 36 10.32 -1.42 -2.12
CA ALA A 36 11.19 -2.59 -2.28
C ALA A 36 11.47 -2.92 -3.76
N SER A 37 10.45 -2.83 -4.62
CA SER A 37 10.61 -3.08 -6.05
C SER A 37 11.45 -2.00 -6.76
N MET A 38 11.31 -0.74 -6.33
CA MET A 38 12.11 0.38 -6.83
C MET A 38 13.57 0.26 -6.40
N LYS A 39 13.82 -0.08 -5.14
CA LYS A 39 15.16 -0.33 -4.62
C LYS A 39 15.88 -1.44 -5.40
N CYS A 40 15.19 -2.55 -5.67
CA CYS A 40 15.77 -3.62 -6.49
C CYS A 40 16.16 -3.11 -7.89
N LEU A 41 15.33 -2.28 -8.53
CA LEU A 41 15.64 -1.72 -9.83
C LEU A 41 16.88 -0.81 -9.78
N GLU A 42 16.97 0.06 -8.79
CA GLU A 42 18.11 0.96 -8.58
C GLU A 42 19.42 0.17 -8.40
N GLU A 43 19.41 -0.90 -7.61
CA GLU A 43 20.57 -1.75 -7.37
C GLU A 43 20.97 -2.61 -8.59
N ASN A 44 20.05 -2.82 -9.53
CA ASN A 44 20.24 -3.74 -10.66
C ASN A 44 20.26 -3.04 -12.02
N ASN A 45 20.59 -1.74 -12.08
CA ASN A 45 20.61 -0.96 -13.31
C ASN A 45 19.28 -1.06 -14.10
N PHE A 46 18.16 -1.06 -13.38
CA PHE A 46 16.81 -1.20 -13.91
C PHE A 46 16.55 -2.49 -14.70
N ALA A 47 17.35 -3.54 -14.48
CA ALA A 47 17.15 -4.85 -15.08
C ALA A 47 15.94 -5.58 -14.48
N LYS A 48 14.74 -5.33 -15.03
CA LYS A 48 13.44 -5.84 -14.54
C LYS A 48 13.40 -7.35 -14.28
N HIS A 49 14.10 -8.15 -15.09
CA HIS A 49 14.12 -9.61 -14.93
C HIS A 49 14.74 -10.06 -13.60
N LYS A 50 15.64 -9.26 -13.00
CA LYS A 50 16.25 -9.54 -11.70
C LYS A 50 15.31 -9.27 -10.52
N CYS A 51 14.24 -8.49 -10.74
CA CYS A 51 13.34 -8.02 -9.70
C CYS A 51 11.95 -8.68 -9.73
N GLN A 52 11.79 -9.81 -10.43
CA GLN A 52 10.48 -10.46 -10.60
C GLN A 52 9.79 -10.77 -9.28
N ALA A 53 10.52 -11.26 -8.27
CA ALA A 53 9.96 -11.56 -6.96
C ALA A 53 9.34 -10.32 -6.28
N TYR A 54 10.00 -9.16 -6.35
CA TYR A 54 9.47 -7.91 -5.79
C TYR A 54 8.18 -7.46 -6.51
N PHE A 55 8.13 -7.63 -7.83
CA PHE A 55 6.91 -7.32 -8.59
C PHE A 55 5.76 -8.29 -8.29
N LEU A 56 6.06 -9.57 -8.04
CA LEU A 56 5.04 -10.53 -7.60
C LEU A 56 4.48 -10.15 -6.23
N ASN A 57 5.34 -9.78 -5.29
CA ASN A 57 4.92 -9.31 -3.96
C ASN A 57 4.02 -8.07 -4.05
N PHE A 58 4.38 -7.09 -4.89
CA PHE A 58 3.55 -5.91 -5.14
C PHE A 58 2.18 -6.27 -5.75
N LYS A 59 2.15 -7.17 -6.74
CA LYS A 59 0.90 -7.65 -7.36
C LYS A 59 0.02 -8.37 -6.35
N GLU A 60 0.60 -9.21 -5.50
CA GLU A 60 -0.11 -9.93 -4.46
C GLU A 60 -0.72 -8.97 -3.43
N CYS A 61 0.06 -7.97 -2.99
CA CYS A 61 -0.45 -6.91 -2.12
C CYS A 61 -1.66 -6.20 -2.75
N LYS A 62 -1.55 -5.76 -4.01
CA LYS A 62 -2.66 -5.10 -4.71
C LYS A 62 -3.89 -5.98 -4.84
N LYS A 63 -3.70 -7.29 -5.05
CA LYS A 63 -4.79 -8.27 -5.12
C LYS A 63 -5.49 -8.39 -3.78
N LYS A 64 -4.75 -8.59 -2.68
CA LYS A 64 -5.28 -8.65 -1.30
C LYS A 64 -6.06 -7.38 -0.96
N TRP A 65 -5.44 -6.22 -1.20
CA TRP A 65 -6.09 -4.93 -0.99
C TRP A 65 -7.41 -4.78 -1.73
N THR A 66 -7.45 -5.15 -3.02
CA THR A 66 -8.66 -5.03 -3.83
C THR A 66 -9.78 -5.91 -3.31
N VAL A 67 -9.46 -7.12 -2.84
CA VAL A 67 -10.42 -8.04 -2.23
C VAL A 67 -10.93 -7.48 -0.91
N GLU A 68 -10.05 -7.09 0.01
CA GLU A 68 -10.42 -6.49 1.29
C GLU A 68 -11.29 -5.25 1.13
N ARG A 69 -10.93 -4.35 0.21
CA ARG A 69 -11.71 -3.15 -0.08
C ARG A 69 -13.12 -3.50 -0.59
N ARG A 70 -13.27 -4.52 -1.44
CA ARG A 70 -14.60 -4.98 -1.89
C ARG A 70 -15.41 -5.53 -0.72
N GLU A 71 -14.79 -6.32 0.14
CA GLU A 71 -15.46 -6.87 1.32
C GLU A 71 -15.87 -5.79 2.33
N MET A 72 -15.03 -4.78 2.55
CA MET A 72 -15.37 -3.64 3.40
C MET A 72 -16.54 -2.83 2.83
N ARG A 73 -16.63 -2.67 1.51
CA ARG A 73 -17.81 -2.03 0.87
C ARG A 73 -19.08 -2.85 1.11
N LYS A 74 -19.02 -4.17 0.95
CA LYS A 74 -20.18 -5.06 1.22
C LYS A 74 -20.63 -4.97 2.68
N LYS A 75 -19.70 -4.77 3.61
CA LYS A 75 -19.97 -4.63 5.05
C LYS A 75 -20.35 -3.21 5.48
N GLY A 76 -20.34 -2.22 4.58
CA GLY A 76 -20.63 -0.82 4.91
C GLY A 76 -19.57 -0.13 5.77
N LEU A 77 -18.30 -0.58 5.70
CA LEU A 77 -17.19 -0.07 6.52
C LEU A 77 -16.30 0.97 5.82
N LEU A 78 -16.59 1.31 4.56
CA LEU A 78 -15.87 2.30 3.75
C LEU A 78 -16.72 3.53 3.46
#